data_AF-A0A9P7JY31-F1
#
_entry.id   AF-A0A9P7JY31-F1
#
_cell.length_a   1.000
_cell.length_b   1.000
_cell.length_c   1.000
_cell.angle_alpha   90.00
_cell.angle_beta   90.00
_cell.angle_gamma   90.00
#
_symmetry.space_group_name_H-M   'P 1'
#
loop_
_entity.id
_entity.type
_entity.pdbx_description
1 polymer ?
#
loop_
_entity_poly.entity_id
_entity_poly.type
_entity_poly.pdbx_seq_one_letter_code
_entity_poly.pdbx_strand_id
1 'polypeptide(L)'
;MLTQGLIGVGGFKTAHTGWLTLTAPPKTGLGSVAHHKVVVKRPFHKVFPTAANFGPYKIGQYSLADELPKLFRKANVLYWAKSLLMLTYDFIDHSIASSSEPPPFTVPCVHFVEAGLALCYHQGASRAGTKTGSMHAAFLLEELIKDGDEFFLKFIHNMDANPLLDELDYGYDFAEFFVFMQHVQYVKTRQLAFISDYQGMSDS
;
A
#
# COMPACT_ATOMS: atom_id res chain seq x y z
N MET A 1 -3.36 -6.90 18.31
CA MET A 1 -3.01 -5.53 18.77
C MET A 1 -3.66 -4.57 17.78
N LEU A 2 -4.73 -3.90 18.20
CA LEU A 2 -5.58 -3.06 17.34
C LEU A 2 -4.90 -1.70 17.11
N THR A 3 -4.64 -1.33 15.86
CA THR A 3 -4.12 -0.01 15.49
C THR A 3 -5.26 0.85 14.94
N GLN A 4 -5.68 1.87 15.70
CA GLN A 4 -6.46 2.99 15.17
C GLN A 4 -5.76 3.58 13.93
N GLY A 5 -6.54 3.98 12.93
CA GLY A 5 -6.16 4.36 11.56
C GLY A 5 -4.73 4.88 11.39
N LEU A 6 -3.99 4.24 10.47
CA LEU A 6 -2.53 4.19 10.33
C LEU A 6 -1.84 5.54 9.93
N ILE A 7 -2.28 6.65 10.50
CA ILE A 7 -1.69 7.98 10.43
C ILE A 7 -0.71 8.14 11.60
N GLY A 8 0.47 8.69 11.33
CA GLY A 8 1.52 8.86 12.32
C GLY A 8 2.82 8.16 11.90
N VAL A 9 3.50 7.55 12.87
CA VAL A 9 4.84 6.97 12.69
C VAL A 9 4.73 5.45 12.64
N GLY A 10 5.00 4.87 11.46
CA GLY A 10 5.16 3.43 11.30
C GLY A 10 6.61 2.98 11.54
N GLY A 11 6.91 1.72 11.21
CA GLY A 11 8.25 1.16 11.42
C GLY A 11 9.38 1.86 10.66
N PHE A 12 9.09 2.35 9.44
CA PHE A 12 10.09 2.91 8.51
C PHE A 12 9.61 4.14 7.73
N LYS A 13 8.36 4.55 7.93
CA LYS A 13 7.74 5.67 7.23
C LYS A 13 6.82 6.43 8.17
N THR A 14 6.67 7.72 7.93
CA THR A 14 5.55 8.48 8.47
C THR A 14 4.40 8.49 7.46
N ALA A 15 3.18 8.62 7.96
CA ALA A 15 1.95 8.74 7.19
C ALA A 15 1.17 9.95 7.71
N HIS A 16 0.76 10.84 6.82
CA HIS A 16 0.03 12.05 7.15
C HIS A 16 -1.18 12.17 6.23
N THR A 17 -2.28 12.72 6.71
CA THR A 17 -3.39 13.08 5.83
C THR A 17 -3.00 14.29 4.98
N GLY A 18 -3.52 14.34 3.76
CA GLY A 18 -3.33 15.45 2.84
C GLY A 18 -4.43 15.51 1.80
N TRP A 19 -4.30 16.46 0.87
CA TRP A 19 -5.25 16.64 -0.23
C TRP A 19 -4.50 16.72 -1.55
N LEU A 20 -5.01 16.02 -2.55
CA LEU A 20 -4.54 16.04 -3.93
C LEU A 20 -5.50 16.87 -4.76
N THR A 21 -4.98 17.93 -5.38
CA THR A 21 -5.72 18.78 -6.32
C THR A 21 -4.97 18.77 -7.64
N LEU A 22 -5.60 18.21 -8.68
CA LEU A 22 -5.03 18.11 -10.02
C LEU A 22 -5.71 19.11 -10.95
N THR A 23 -4.94 19.77 -11.80
CA THR A 23 -5.45 20.70 -12.82
C THR A 23 -6.16 19.99 -13.98
N ALA A 24 -5.88 18.70 -14.16
CA ALA A 24 -6.57 17.81 -15.09
C ALA A 24 -6.75 16.44 -14.41
N PRO A 25 -7.81 16.27 -13.60
CA PRO A 25 -8.02 15.03 -12.87
C PRO A 25 -8.27 13.85 -13.84
N PRO A 26 -7.75 12.65 -13.55
CA PRO A 26 -8.06 11.46 -14.32
C PRO A 26 -9.54 11.07 -14.15
N LYS A 27 -10.07 10.25 -15.06
CA LYS A 27 -11.46 9.76 -14.98
C LYS A 27 -11.71 8.86 -13.76
N THR A 28 -10.71 8.08 -13.36
CA THR A 28 -10.77 7.12 -12.25
C THR A 28 -9.46 7.11 -11.48
N GLY A 29 -9.47 6.52 -10.28
CA GLY A 29 -8.29 6.34 -9.45
C GLY A 29 -7.87 7.57 -8.64
N LEU A 30 -6.61 7.56 -8.18
CA LEU A 30 -6.06 8.61 -7.31
C LEU A 30 -6.11 9.98 -7.98
N GLY A 31 -6.70 10.97 -7.29
CA GLY A 31 -6.87 12.33 -7.80
C GLY A 31 -8.01 12.54 -8.81
N SER A 32 -8.85 11.53 -9.07
CA SER A 32 -10.01 11.66 -9.98
C SER A 32 -11.12 12.60 -9.47
N VAL A 33 -11.18 12.84 -8.16
CA VAL A 33 -12.10 13.79 -7.54
C VAL A 33 -11.37 15.08 -7.16
N ALA A 34 -12.10 16.21 -7.18
CA ALA A 34 -11.57 17.48 -6.71
C ALA A 34 -11.23 17.39 -5.21
N HIS A 35 -10.08 17.96 -4.81
CA HIS A 35 -9.60 17.93 -3.42
C HIS A 35 -9.60 16.52 -2.81
N HIS A 36 -9.14 15.53 -3.59
CA HIS A 36 -9.10 14.13 -3.15
C HIS A 36 -8.28 13.99 -1.88
N LYS A 37 -8.90 13.56 -0.78
CA LYS A 37 -8.21 13.27 0.48
C LYS A 37 -7.31 12.04 0.32
N VAL A 38 -6.04 12.16 0.69
CA VAL A 38 -5.01 11.13 0.51
C VAL A 38 -4.18 10.94 1.77
N VAL A 39 -3.45 9.83 1.82
CA VAL A 39 -2.35 9.60 2.75
C VAL A 39 -1.03 9.93 2.06
N VAL A 40 -0.27 10.84 2.64
CA VAL A 40 1.08 11.21 2.23
C VAL A 40 2.07 10.45 3.10
N LYS A 41 2.85 9.55 2.49
CA LYS A 41 3.86 8.74 3.17
C LYS A 41 5.27 9.16 2.79
N ARG A 42 6.14 9.19 3.80
CA ARG A 42 7.56 9.54 3.63
C ARG A 42 8.48 8.58 4.41
N PRO A 43 9.51 8.00 3.77
CA PRO A 43 10.46 7.14 4.47
C PRO A 43 11.34 7.94 5.44
N PHE A 44 11.73 7.29 6.54
CA PHE A 44 12.66 7.87 7.51
C PHE A 44 13.67 6.83 7.99
N HIS A 45 14.76 7.29 8.60
CA HIS A 45 15.67 6.44 9.36
C HIS A 45 15.66 6.83 10.85
N LYS A 46 15.93 5.85 11.70
CA LYS A 46 16.03 6.06 13.15
C LYS A 46 17.43 6.59 13.47
N VAL A 47 17.48 7.73 14.15
CA VAL A 47 18.73 8.35 14.63
C VAL A 47 18.81 8.13 16.14
N PHE A 48 19.79 7.32 16.56
CA PHE A 48 20.00 7.01 17.97
C PHE A 48 21.04 7.97 18.58
N PRO A 49 20.83 8.49 19.80
CA PRO A 49 21.78 9.39 20.48
C PRO A 49 23.11 8.71 20.82
N THR A 50 23.12 7.40 20.99
CA THR A 50 24.29 6.61 21.39
C THR A 50 24.49 5.43 20.44
N ALA A 51 25.75 5.02 20.24
CA ALA A 51 26.11 3.89 19.38
C ALA A 51 25.54 2.53 19.87
N ALA A 52 25.06 2.47 21.11
CA ALA A 52 24.52 1.25 21.70
C ALA A 52 23.12 0.89 21.16
N ASN A 53 22.45 1.74 20.36
CA ASN A 53 21.08 1.52 19.86
C ASN A 53 20.03 1.21 20.95
N PHE A 54 20.33 1.53 22.21
CA PHE A 54 19.41 1.42 23.35
C PHE A 54 18.96 2.82 23.74
N GLY A 55 17.70 3.16 23.46
CA GLY A 55 17.09 4.44 23.84
C GLY A 55 16.08 4.98 22.82
N PRO A 56 15.39 6.09 23.15
CA PRO A 56 14.47 6.75 22.22
C PRO A 56 15.25 7.25 21.00
N TYR A 57 14.72 6.96 19.82
CA TYR A 57 15.29 7.44 18.56
C TYR A 57 14.61 8.74 18.11
N LYS A 58 15.33 9.54 17.33
CA LYS A 58 14.77 10.65 16.55
C LYS A 58 14.51 10.20 15.11
N ILE A 59 13.52 10.81 14.47
CA ILE A 59 13.23 10.59 13.05
C ILE A 59 14.18 11.45 12.22
N GLY A 60 15.07 10.80 11.47
CA GLY A 60 15.94 11.43 10.48
C GLY A 60 15.34 11.34 9.08
N GLN A 61 15.42 12.42 8.31
CA GLN A 61 15.01 12.43 6.90
C GLN A 61 16.16 11.95 6.01
N TYR A 62 15.82 11.14 5.00
CA TYR A 62 16.78 10.78 3.97
C TYR A 62 17.11 11.97 3.08
N SER A 63 18.32 11.97 2.50
CA SER A 63 18.62 12.83 1.36
C SER A 63 17.70 12.46 0.19
N LEU A 64 17.47 13.39 -0.75
CA LEU A 64 16.64 13.09 -1.93
C LEU A 64 17.20 11.91 -2.74
N ALA A 65 18.53 11.81 -2.83
CA ALA A 65 19.23 10.73 -3.53
C ALA A 65 18.96 9.36 -2.88
N ASP A 66 18.79 9.31 -1.56
CA ASP A 66 18.51 8.07 -0.81
C ASP A 66 17.01 7.76 -0.68
N GLU A 67 16.19 8.80 -0.64
CA GLU A 67 14.73 8.75 -0.49
C GLU A 67 14.07 8.25 -1.78
N LEU A 68 14.48 8.80 -2.92
CA LEU A 68 13.84 8.54 -4.21
C LEU A 68 13.87 7.05 -4.60
N PRO A 69 15.00 6.32 -4.55
CA PRO A 69 15.01 4.90 -4.87
C PRO A 69 14.10 4.05 -3.95
N LYS A 70 13.96 4.46 -2.67
CA LYS A 70 13.09 3.76 -1.72
C LYS A 70 11.62 3.95 -2.07
N LEU A 71 11.24 5.17 -2.47
CA LEU A 71 9.89 5.49 -2.91
C LEU A 71 9.54 4.76 -4.22
N PHE A 72 10.41 4.78 -5.22
CA PHE A 72 10.21 4.01 -6.46
C PHE A 72 10.10 2.51 -6.19
N ARG A 73 10.95 1.95 -5.33
CA ARG A 73 10.83 0.54 -4.94
C ARG A 73 9.46 0.24 -4.34
N LYS A 74 8.93 1.12 -3.49
CA LYS A 74 7.61 0.92 -2.87
C LYS A 74 6.47 1.05 -3.88
N ALA A 75 6.54 2.02 -4.80
CA ALA A 75 5.57 2.15 -5.89
C ALA A 75 5.57 0.90 -6.79
N ASN A 76 6.76 0.38 -7.14
CA ASN A 76 6.88 -0.85 -7.92
C ASN A 76 6.32 -2.06 -7.19
N VAL A 77 6.55 -2.18 -5.87
CA VAL A 77 5.94 -3.27 -5.08
C VAL A 77 4.41 -3.20 -5.10
N LEU A 78 3.81 -2.01 -5.00
CA LEU A 78 2.36 -1.85 -5.11
C LEU A 78 1.84 -2.21 -6.51
N TYR A 79 2.57 -1.81 -7.56
CA TYR A 79 2.25 -2.20 -8.93
C TYR A 79 2.26 -3.73 -9.13
N TRP A 80 3.29 -4.41 -8.62
CA TRP A 80 3.37 -5.86 -8.67
C TRP A 80 2.30 -6.54 -7.81
N ALA A 81 1.98 -6.00 -6.64
CA ALA A 81 0.91 -6.50 -5.78
C ALA A 81 -0.45 -6.43 -6.49
N LYS A 82 -0.77 -5.32 -7.16
CA LYS A 82 -1.98 -5.20 -7.99
C LYS A 82 -1.99 -6.21 -9.14
N SER A 83 -0.85 -6.42 -9.80
CA SER A 83 -0.75 -7.39 -10.90
C SER A 83 -0.96 -8.83 -10.42
N LEU A 84 -0.40 -9.19 -9.26
CA LEU A 84 -0.58 -10.51 -8.65
C LEU A 84 -2.01 -10.72 -8.13
N LEU A 85 -2.66 -9.67 -7.64
CA LEU A 85 -4.09 -9.70 -7.30
C LEU A 85 -4.95 -10.00 -8.52
N MET A 86 -4.73 -9.28 -9.63
CA MET A 86 -5.44 -9.52 -10.90
C MET A 86 -5.22 -10.96 -11.39
N LEU A 87 -3.99 -11.46 -11.35
CA LEU A 87 -3.69 -12.86 -11.68
C LEU A 87 -4.51 -13.85 -10.83
N THR A 88 -4.70 -13.57 -9.55
CA THR A 88 -5.50 -14.44 -8.68
C THR A 88 -6.98 -14.39 -9.04
N TYR A 89 -7.54 -13.21 -9.33
CA TYR A 89 -8.93 -13.10 -9.77
C TYR A 89 -9.17 -13.74 -11.13
N ASP A 90 -8.26 -13.53 -12.10
CA ASP A 90 -8.33 -14.23 -13.38
C ASP A 90 -8.35 -15.75 -13.15
N PHE A 91 -7.54 -16.28 -12.23
CA PHE A 91 -7.58 -17.70 -11.89
C PHE A 91 -8.93 -18.14 -11.30
N ILE A 92 -9.48 -17.39 -10.34
CA ILE A 92 -10.79 -17.67 -9.74
C ILE A 92 -11.88 -17.69 -10.80
N ASP A 93 -11.93 -16.66 -11.66
CA ASP A 93 -12.96 -16.52 -12.69
C ASP A 93 -12.92 -17.67 -13.68
N HIS A 94 -11.71 -18.08 -14.10
CA HIS A 94 -11.54 -19.26 -14.96
C HIS A 94 -12.01 -20.55 -14.26
N SER A 95 -11.70 -20.71 -12.97
CA SER A 95 -12.16 -21.87 -12.19
C SER A 95 -13.67 -21.92 -12.07
N ILE A 96 -14.33 -20.80 -11.78
CA ILE A 96 -15.79 -20.70 -11.70
C ILE A 96 -16.43 -21.00 -13.06
N ALA A 97 -15.92 -20.39 -14.14
CA ALA A 97 -16.44 -20.61 -15.50
C ALA A 97 -16.29 -22.07 -15.97
N SER A 98 -15.31 -22.80 -15.44
CA SER A 98 -15.09 -24.22 -15.73
C SER A 98 -15.91 -25.19 -14.88
N SER A 99 -16.56 -24.69 -13.81
CA SER A 99 -17.35 -25.50 -12.88
C SER A 99 -18.78 -25.69 -13.38
N SER A 100 -19.37 -26.86 -13.10
CA SER A 100 -20.78 -27.12 -13.35
C SER A 100 -21.70 -26.46 -12.32
N GLU A 101 -21.17 -26.07 -11.17
CA GLU A 101 -21.91 -25.47 -10.06
C GLU A 101 -21.22 -24.17 -9.59
N PRO A 102 -21.99 -23.15 -9.17
CA PRO A 102 -21.41 -21.95 -8.58
C PRO A 102 -20.73 -22.28 -7.23
N PRO A 103 -19.78 -21.44 -6.77
CA PRO A 103 -19.18 -21.64 -5.46
C PRO A 103 -20.26 -21.58 -4.37
N PRO A 104 -20.19 -22.44 -3.34
CA PRO A 104 -21.19 -22.47 -2.26
C PRO A 104 -21.03 -21.30 -1.26
N PHE A 105 -20.12 -20.36 -1.54
CA PHE A 105 -19.82 -19.19 -0.74
C PHE A 105 -19.58 -17.98 -1.65
N THR A 106 -19.73 -16.78 -1.09
CA THR A 106 -19.36 -15.54 -1.78
C THR A 106 -17.84 -15.42 -1.80
N VAL A 107 -17.26 -15.26 -3.00
CA VAL A 107 -15.83 -14.98 -3.12
C VAL A 107 -15.57 -13.54 -2.67
N PRO A 108 -14.67 -13.29 -1.69
CA PRO A 108 -14.34 -11.94 -1.27
C PRO A 108 -13.80 -11.10 -2.44
N CYS A 109 -14.29 -9.86 -2.54
CA CYS A 109 -13.81 -8.86 -3.51
C CYS A 109 -12.93 -7.84 -2.77
N VAL A 110 -11.62 -7.91 -2.99
CA VAL A 110 -10.62 -7.05 -2.33
C VAL A 110 -9.83 -6.28 -3.37
N HIS A 111 -9.32 -5.12 -2.99
CA HIS A 111 -8.43 -4.32 -3.83
C HIS A 111 -7.33 -3.68 -2.98
N PHE A 112 -6.18 -3.40 -3.61
CA PHE A 112 -5.18 -2.52 -3.01
C PHE A 112 -5.55 -1.07 -3.27
N VAL A 113 -5.37 -0.23 -2.26
CA VAL A 113 -5.51 1.23 -2.36
C VAL A 113 -4.84 1.79 -3.61
N GLU A 114 -5.47 2.80 -4.21
CA GLU A 114 -4.83 3.56 -5.28
C GLU A 114 -3.62 4.33 -4.76
N ALA A 115 -2.51 4.28 -5.48
CA ALA A 115 -1.26 4.87 -5.04
C ALA A 115 -0.45 5.49 -6.18
N GLY A 116 0.34 6.51 -5.86
CA GLY A 116 1.17 7.21 -6.83
C GLY A 116 2.36 7.90 -6.18
N LEU A 117 3.33 8.31 -7.00
CA LEU A 117 4.46 9.13 -6.55
C LEU A 117 4.18 10.60 -6.86
N ALA A 118 4.34 11.45 -5.85
CA ALA A 118 4.39 12.89 -6.03
C ALA A 118 5.84 13.35 -6.04
N LEU A 119 6.26 14.00 -7.12
CA LEU A 119 7.59 14.59 -7.28
C LEU A 119 7.47 16.12 -7.20
N CYS A 120 8.17 16.74 -6.26
CA CYS A 120 8.08 18.16 -6.00
C CYS A 120 9.28 18.89 -6.61
N TYR A 121 9.01 19.83 -7.51
CA TYR A 121 10.01 20.62 -8.21
C TYR A 121 9.98 22.07 -7.75
N HIS A 122 11.15 22.70 -7.63
CA HIS A 122 11.22 24.16 -7.52
C HIS A 122 10.72 24.82 -8.81
N GLN A 123 9.90 25.85 -8.69
CA GLN A 123 9.64 26.73 -9.83
C GLN A 123 10.87 27.62 -10.06
N GLY A 124 11.68 27.26 -11.06
CA GLY A 124 12.73 28.14 -11.55
C GLY A 124 12.12 29.24 -12.43
N ALA A 125 12.16 30.49 -12.00
CA ALA A 125 12.09 31.62 -12.92
C ALA A 125 13.43 31.72 -13.65
N SER A 126 13.47 31.49 -14.97
CA SER A 126 14.62 31.92 -15.78
C SER A 126 14.24 32.21 -17.23
N ARG A 127 14.72 33.35 -17.70
CA ARG A 127 14.67 33.89 -19.07
C ARG A 127 15.66 33.14 -19.97
N ALA A 128 15.40 31.88 -20.30
CA ALA A 128 15.96 31.19 -21.47
C ALA A 128 15.59 29.71 -21.43
N GLY A 129 14.61 29.30 -22.24
CA GLY A 129 14.57 28.05 -23.02
C GLY A 129 14.68 26.65 -22.38
N THR A 130 15.28 26.44 -21.21
CA THR A 130 15.55 25.08 -20.67
C THR A 130 14.99 24.93 -19.26
N LYS A 131 13.72 24.53 -19.17
CA LYS A 131 13.01 24.34 -17.88
C LYS A 131 13.04 22.89 -17.44
N THR A 132 14.03 22.51 -16.65
CA THR A 132 13.86 21.43 -15.66
C THR A 132 14.12 22.05 -14.29
N GLY A 133 13.03 22.32 -13.56
CA GLY A 133 13.13 22.72 -12.16
C GLY A 133 13.88 21.64 -11.36
N SER A 134 14.63 22.05 -10.33
CA SER A 134 15.31 21.08 -9.45
C SER A 134 14.29 20.43 -8.50
N MET A 135 14.26 19.10 -8.47
CA MET A 135 13.43 18.35 -7.54
C MET A 135 13.97 18.52 -6.11
N HIS A 136 13.09 18.69 -5.14
CA HIS A 136 13.47 18.90 -3.73
C HIS A 136 12.79 17.97 -2.74
N ALA A 137 11.72 17.30 -3.14
CA ALA A 137 11.05 16.30 -2.32
C ALA A 137 10.32 15.29 -3.19
N ALA A 138 10.07 14.11 -2.62
CA ALA A 138 9.21 13.09 -3.20
C ALA A 138 8.39 12.42 -2.10
N PHE A 139 7.16 12.01 -2.44
CA PHE A 139 6.23 11.37 -1.51
C PHE A 139 5.52 10.19 -2.18
N LEU A 140 5.18 9.19 -1.39
CA LEU A 140 4.21 8.17 -1.80
C LEU A 140 2.82 8.65 -1.36
N LEU A 141 1.92 8.81 -2.33
CA LEU A 141 0.52 9.11 -2.09
C LEU A 141 -0.28 7.82 -2.16
N GLU A 142 -1.19 7.61 -1.22
CA GLU A 142 -2.15 6.51 -1.22
C GLU A 142 -3.56 7.07 -0.99
N GLU A 143 -4.57 6.37 -1.49
CA GLU A 143 -5.95 6.60 -1.11
C GLU A 143 -6.11 6.52 0.40
N LEU A 144 -6.90 7.44 0.96
CA LEU A 144 -7.28 7.34 2.36
C LEU A 144 -8.41 6.32 2.49
N ILE A 145 -8.12 5.20 3.12
CA ILE A 145 -9.16 4.28 3.62
C ILE A 145 -10.03 5.07 4.59
N LYS A 146 -11.32 5.15 4.29
CA LYS A 146 -12.25 5.98 5.06
C LYS A 146 -12.34 5.43 6.49
N ASP A 147 -12.37 6.34 7.45
CA ASP A 147 -12.68 5.98 8.83
C ASP A 147 -14.10 5.40 8.85
N GLY A 148 -14.24 4.11 9.13
CA GLY A 148 -15.47 3.48 9.59
C GLY A 148 -15.31 3.00 11.02
N ASP A 149 -16.36 2.41 11.60
CA ASP A 149 -16.32 1.84 12.95
C ASP A 149 -15.40 0.59 13.05
N GLU A 150 -14.90 0.09 11.92
CA GLU A 150 -14.04 -1.09 11.85
C GLU A 150 -12.55 -0.75 11.99
N PHE A 151 -11.81 -1.71 12.55
CA PHE A 151 -10.39 -1.56 12.82
C PHE A 151 -9.54 -1.83 11.58
N PHE A 152 -8.41 -1.14 11.46
CA PHE A 152 -7.37 -1.54 10.52
C PHE A 152 -6.72 -2.83 11.02
N LEU A 153 -7.00 -3.94 10.32
CA LEU A 153 -6.57 -5.27 10.69
C LEU A 153 -5.35 -5.70 9.88
N LYS A 154 -4.50 -6.50 10.53
CA LYS A 154 -3.43 -7.23 9.89
C LYS A 154 -3.87 -8.69 9.80
N PHE A 155 -4.09 -9.18 8.59
CA PHE A 155 -4.62 -10.52 8.34
C PHE A 155 -3.52 -11.56 8.22
N ILE A 156 -2.39 -11.20 7.59
CA ILE A 156 -1.25 -12.09 7.36
C ILE A 156 0.05 -11.41 7.81
N HIS A 157 0.91 -12.16 8.52
CA HIS A 157 2.23 -11.65 8.92
C HIS A 157 3.24 -11.77 7.77
N ASN A 158 4.28 -10.94 7.73
CA ASN A 158 5.29 -10.99 6.67
C ASN A 158 6.28 -12.15 6.80
N MET A 159 6.23 -12.89 7.91
CA MET A 159 7.10 -14.03 8.21
C MET A 159 6.32 -15.34 8.40
N ASP A 160 5.01 -15.31 8.20
CA ASP A 160 4.12 -16.46 8.38
C ASP A 160 3.04 -16.45 7.29
N ALA A 161 2.77 -17.61 6.72
CA ALA A 161 1.73 -17.78 5.70
C ALA A 161 0.38 -18.22 6.31
N ASN A 162 0.30 -18.38 7.63
CA ASN A 162 -0.94 -18.68 8.32
C ASN A 162 -1.75 -17.40 8.60
N PRO A 163 -3.09 -17.52 8.73
CA PRO A 163 -3.93 -16.44 9.25
C PRO A 163 -3.41 -15.95 10.61
N LEU A 164 -3.38 -14.63 10.81
CA LEU A 164 -3.07 -14.05 12.11
C LEU A 164 -4.28 -14.03 13.06
N LEU A 165 -5.48 -14.21 12.50
CA LEU A 165 -6.77 -14.15 13.20
C LEU A 165 -7.22 -15.57 13.57
N ASP A 166 -7.91 -15.71 14.70
CA ASP A 166 -8.56 -16.96 15.08
C ASP A 166 -9.91 -17.12 14.36
N GLU A 167 -10.45 -18.34 14.26
CA GLU A 167 -11.70 -18.64 13.51
C GLU A 167 -12.92 -17.81 13.95
N LEU A 168 -12.93 -17.34 15.20
CA LEU A 168 -14.01 -16.54 15.78
C LEU A 168 -13.78 -15.02 15.64
N ASP A 169 -12.61 -14.60 15.16
CA ASP A 169 -12.28 -13.20 14.98
C ASP A 169 -12.95 -12.63 13.72
N TYR A 170 -13.37 -11.38 13.82
CA TYR A 170 -13.87 -10.63 12.67
C TYR A 170 -12.78 -10.53 11.59
N GLY A 171 -13.13 -10.91 10.34
CA GLY A 171 -12.22 -10.89 9.21
C GLY A 171 -11.38 -12.16 9.02
N TYR A 172 -11.63 -13.23 9.79
CA TYR A 172 -10.98 -14.51 9.60
C TYR A 172 -11.19 -15.09 8.19
N ASP A 173 -12.40 -14.95 7.63
CA ASP A 173 -12.73 -15.32 6.26
C ASP A 173 -11.86 -14.61 5.21
N PHE A 174 -11.57 -13.32 5.41
CA PHE A 174 -10.59 -12.60 4.60
C PHE A 174 -9.18 -13.15 4.80
N ALA A 175 -8.78 -13.48 6.03
CA ALA A 175 -7.48 -14.07 6.31
C ALA A 175 -7.30 -15.42 5.58
N GLU A 176 -8.29 -16.31 5.64
CA GLU A 176 -8.29 -17.57 4.88
C GLU A 176 -8.22 -17.32 3.37
N PHE A 177 -9.01 -16.36 2.87
CA PHE A 177 -8.98 -15.97 1.47
C PHE A 177 -7.58 -15.47 1.06
N PHE A 178 -6.92 -14.66 1.89
CA PHE A 178 -5.56 -14.21 1.62
C PHE A 178 -4.55 -15.37 1.59
N VAL A 179 -4.67 -16.38 2.46
CA VAL A 179 -3.84 -17.59 2.40
C VAL A 179 -4.04 -18.33 1.07
N PHE A 180 -5.30 -18.50 0.64
CA PHE A 180 -5.60 -19.06 -0.67
C PHE A 180 -4.94 -18.25 -1.80
N MET A 181 -5.03 -16.92 -1.75
CA MET A 181 -4.41 -16.07 -2.76
C MET A 181 -2.88 -16.23 -2.80
N GLN A 182 -2.23 -16.31 -1.63
CA GLN A 182 -0.79 -16.56 -1.53
C GLN A 182 -0.41 -17.88 -2.21
N HIS A 183 -1.19 -18.94 -1.97
CA HIS A 183 -0.97 -20.23 -2.59
C HIS A 183 -1.09 -20.16 -4.12
N VAL A 184 -2.17 -19.57 -4.63
CA VAL A 184 -2.37 -19.39 -6.09
C VAL A 184 -1.21 -18.61 -6.71
N GLN A 185 -0.83 -17.48 -6.12
CA GLN A 185 0.25 -16.64 -6.63
C GLN A 185 1.58 -17.40 -6.64
N TYR A 186 1.92 -18.10 -5.55
CA TYR A 186 3.15 -18.86 -5.47
C TYR A 186 3.20 -19.98 -6.53
N VAL A 187 2.12 -20.72 -6.72
CA VAL A 187 2.05 -21.78 -7.74
C VAL A 187 2.12 -21.19 -9.16
N LYS A 188 1.31 -20.17 -9.46
CA LYS A 188 1.21 -19.58 -10.80
C LYS A 188 2.46 -18.84 -11.24
N THR A 189 3.20 -18.26 -10.29
CA THR A 189 4.49 -17.63 -10.55
C THR A 189 5.65 -18.62 -10.55
N ARG A 190 5.39 -19.93 -10.46
CA ARG A 190 6.42 -20.98 -10.36
C ARG A 190 7.38 -20.75 -9.20
N GLN A 191 6.79 -20.46 -8.03
CA GLN A 191 7.48 -20.31 -6.76
C GLN A 191 8.35 -19.04 -6.67
N LEU A 192 8.14 -18.06 -7.57
CA LEU A 192 8.95 -16.84 -7.62
C LEU A 192 8.42 -15.74 -6.72
N ALA A 193 7.10 -15.59 -6.60
CA ALA A 193 6.50 -14.47 -5.89
C ALA A 193 5.10 -14.79 -5.36
N PHE A 194 4.79 -14.20 -4.21
CA PHE A 194 3.46 -14.06 -3.65
C PHE A 194 3.43 -12.80 -2.80
N ILE A 195 2.24 -12.30 -2.50
CA ILE A 195 2.06 -11.14 -1.63
C ILE A 195 1.97 -11.61 -0.18
N SER A 196 2.64 -10.95 0.76
CA SER A 196 2.42 -11.14 2.20
C SER A 196 2.00 -9.83 2.85
N ASP A 197 1.89 -9.83 4.18
CA ASP A 197 1.64 -8.60 4.96
C ASP A 197 0.29 -7.94 4.60
N TYR A 198 -0.71 -8.77 4.26
CA TYR A 198 -2.07 -8.32 4.00
C TYR A 198 -2.63 -7.65 5.24
N GLN A 199 -3.03 -6.39 5.06
CA GLN A 199 -3.55 -5.53 6.10
C GLN A 199 -4.43 -4.46 5.45
N GLY A 200 -5.47 -4.04 6.14
CA GLY A 200 -6.45 -3.11 5.59
C GLY A 200 -7.70 -3.05 6.45
N MET A 201 -8.78 -2.60 5.83
CA MET A 201 -10.10 -2.57 6.42
C MET A 201 -11.03 -3.33 5.48
N SER A 202 -12.01 -4.03 6.04
CA SER A 202 -13.10 -4.57 5.23
C SER A 202 -14.03 -3.41 4.89
N ASP A 203 -14.24 -3.14 3.61
CA ASP A 203 -15.37 -2.31 3.22
C ASP A 203 -16.61 -3.20 3.28
N SER A 204 -17.59 -2.84 4.12
CA SER A 204 -18.88 -3.53 4.21
C SER A 204 -19.73 -3.34 2.95
#